data_AF-A0A1V5AZX6-F1
#
_entry.id   AF-A0A1V5AZX6-F1
#
_cell.length_a   1.000
_cell.length_b   1.000
_cell.length_c   1.000
_cell.angle_alpha   90.00
_cell.angle_beta   90.00
_cell.angle_gamma   90.00
#
_symmetry.space_group_name_H-M   'P 1'
#
loop_
_entity.id
_entity.type
_entity.pdbx_description
1 polymer ?
#
loop_
_entity_poly.entity_id
_entity_poly.type
_entity_poly.pdbx_seq_one_letter_code
_entity_poly.pdbx_strand_id
1 'polypeptide(L)'
;MININRSYYSIRTGKNPYSSKIELPILLRLFRDLFLTFWNKKYFQEAFGYYCVDAGDVQGTLGSDIEAQVFLIFRKSNLWPIETKCLNYSEDDLFDIIEFIYDTISKPIDGWYHDYGSCGWHYTKFDRNAGRQEFRSQINVLLRDYMDGYELSENGEILASIENGFDDLVEEQLVEYDPKNIDSRIESAKLKFRRYRSSQEEKRDAIRDLADVMEFLRPQIKKVLSSKDENDLFSIANGFGIRHHNDKQKTDYDRSIWYNWMFYYYLATIHTIIKLIKNK
;
A
#
# COMPACT_ATOMS: atom_id res chain seq x y z
N MET A 1 -13.44 11.71 -21.06
CA MET A 1 -12.85 10.93 -19.96
C MET A 1 -13.90 10.00 -19.39
N ILE A 2 -13.59 8.71 -19.26
CA ILE A 2 -14.44 7.74 -18.58
C ILE A 2 -14.21 7.91 -17.07
N ASN A 3 -15.27 7.85 -16.25
CA ASN A 3 -15.12 7.87 -14.80
C ASN A 3 -14.78 6.45 -14.33
N ILE A 4 -13.49 6.15 -14.22
CA ILE A 4 -12.97 4.84 -13.81
C ILE A 4 -13.28 4.50 -12.34
N ASN A 5 -13.59 5.50 -11.51
CA ASN A 5 -13.99 5.30 -10.10
C ASN A 5 -15.47 4.95 -9.93
N ARG A 6 -16.26 4.97 -11.02
CA ARG A 6 -17.69 4.65 -10.96
C ARG A 6 -17.93 3.18 -11.26
N SER A 7 -18.46 2.44 -10.30
CA SER A 7 -19.03 1.12 -10.58
C SER A 7 -20.29 1.26 -11.45
N TYR A 8 -20.18 0.87 -12.72
CA TYR A 8 -21.28 0.91 -13.68
C TYR A 8 -22.35 -0.15 -13.33
N TYR A 9 -23.58 0.02 -13.86
CA TYR A 9 -24.81 -0.64 -13.37
C TYR A 9 -24.66 -2.13 -13.05
N SER A 10 -24.20 -2.94 -14.01
CA SER A 10 -24.11 -4.40 -13.84
C SER A 10 -23.09 -4.83 -12.78
N ILE A 11 -22.01 -4.07 -12.60
CA ILE A 11 -21.00 -4.28 -11.54
C ILE A 11 -21.62 -3.92 -10.19
N ARG A 12 -22.20 -2.71 -10.05
CA ARG A 12 -22.77 -2.27 -8.77
C ARG A 12 -24.01 -3.07 -8.34
N THR A 13 -24.75 -3.67 -9.27
CA THR A 13 -25.91 -4.50 -8.95
C THR A 13 -25.59 -5.99 -8.89
N GLY A 14 -24.30 -6.39 -8.99
CA GLY A 14 -23.90 -7.79 -8.94
C GLY A 14 -24.48 -8.66 -10.06
N LYS A 15 -24.89 -8.04 -11.18
CA LYS A 15 -25.49 -8.73 -12.34
C LYS A 15 -24.47 -9.08 -13.41
N ASN A 16 -23.24 -8.59 -13.28
CA ASN A 16 -22.15 -8.95 -14.17
C ASN A 16 -21.54 -10.28 -13.69
N PRO A 17 -21.66 -11.38 -14.46
CA PRO A 17 -21.07 -12.66 -14.08
C PRO A 17 -19.52 -12.61 -14.08
N TYR A 18 -18.94 -11.59 -14.70
CA TYR A 18 -17.52 -11.28 -14.71
C TYR A 18 -17.16 -10.12 -13.77
N SER A 19 -18.00 -9.76 -12.78
CA SER A 19 -17.59 -8.84 -11.69
C SER A 19 -16.62 -9.50 -10.71
N SER A 20 -16.12 -10.68 -11.03
CA SER A 20 -15.06 -11.34 -10.30
C SER A 20 -13.81 -10.46 -10.26
N LYS A 21 -13.04 -10.62 -9.18
CA LYS A 21 -11.73 -10.04 -8.96
C LYS A 21 -10.86 -10.14 -10.23
N ILE A 22 -10.11 -9.10 -10.55
CA ILE A 22 -9.14 -9.06 -11.64
C ILE A 22 -8.07 -10.13 -11.37
N GLU A 23 -7.77 -10.94 -12.37
CA GLU A 23 -6.66 -11.89 -12.35
C GLU A 23 -5.38 -11.28 -12.89
N LEU A 24 -4.22 -11.87 -12.53
CA LEU A 24 -2.90 -11.30 -12.83
C LEU A 24 -2.69 -10.99 -14.33
N PRO A 25 -3.06 -11.86 -15.30
CA PRO A 25 -2.86 -11.55 -16.71
C PRO A 25 -3.60 -10.28 -17.18
N ILE A 26 -4.79 -10.02 -16.62
CA ILE A 26 -5.56 -8.81 -16.92
C ILE A 26 -4.93 -7.61 -16.22
N LEU A 27 -4.50 -7.76 -14.97
CA LEU A 27 -3.80 -6.69 -14.24
C LEU A 27 -2.52 -6.26 -14.99
N LEU A 28 -1.68 -7.20 -15.44
CA LEU A 28 -0.47 -6.90 -16.20
C LEU A 28 -0.76 -6.13 -17.49
N ARG A 29 -1.85 -6.47 -18.18
CA ARG A 29 -2.29 -5.75 -19.38
C ARG A 29 -2.73 -4.32 -19.07
N LEU A 30 -3.50 -4.11 -18.00
CA LEU A 30 -3.95 -2.78 -17.58
C LEU A 30 -2.79 -1.94 -17.05
N PHE A 31 -1.89 -2.54 -16.28
CA PHE A 31 -0.66 -1.92 -15.80
C PHE A 31 0.22 -1.44 -16.96
N ARG A 32 0.41 -2.27 -18.00
CA ARG A 32 1.19 -1.89 -19.19
C ARG A 32 0.65 -0.63 -19.87
N ASP A 33 -0.67 -0.56 -20.03
CA ASP A 33 -1.34 0.60 -20.64
C ASP A 33 -1.15 1.87 -19.77
N LEU A 34 -1.28 1.72 -18.45
CA LEU A 34 -1.02 2.80 -17.50
C LEU A 34 0.43 3.29 -17.57
N PHE A 35 1.40 2.37 -17.55
CA PHE A 35 2.82 2.68 -17.68
C PHE A 35 3.10 3.45 -18.98
N LEU A 36 2.60 2.95 -20.11
CA LEU A 36 2.76 3.61 -21.41
C LEU A 36 2.12 5.00 -21.45
N THR A 37 1.01 5.20 -20.75
CA THR A 37 0.39 6.52 -20.62
C THR A 37 1.32 7.53 -19.93
N PHE A 38 1.92 7.15 -18.80
CA PHE A 38 2.89 7.99 -18.09
C PHE A 38 4.20 8.18 -18.89
N TRP A 39 4.65 7.14 -19.58
CA TRP A 39 5.80 7.19 -20.47
C TRP A 39 5.62 8.21 -21.60
N ASN A 40 4.48 8.15 -22.29
CA ASN A 40 4.15 9.07 -23.38
C ASN A 40 4.02 10.52 -22.89
N LYS A 41 3.53 10.72 -21.67
CA LYS A 41 3.48 12.03 -21.00
C LYS A 41 4.83 12.50 -20.46
N LYS A 42 5.91 11.73 -20.62
CA LYS A 42 7.29 12.05 -20.19
C LYS A 42 7.50 12.12 -18.67
N TYR A 43 6.69 11.40 -17.90
CA TYR A 43 6.82 11.36 -16.44
C TYR A 43 8.07 10.63 -15.94
N PHE A 44 8.77 9.93 -16.83
CA PHE A 44 10.01 9.21 -16.50
C PHE A 44 11.28 9.89 -17.04
N GLN A 45 11.14 11.03 -17.72
CA GLN A 45 12.27 11.69 -18.38
C GLN A 45 13.36 12.12 -17.39
N GLU A 46 12.97 12.54 -16.17
CA GLU A 46 13.94 12.90 -15.12
C GLU A 46 14.77 11.70 -14.65
N ALA A 47 14.13 10.54 -14.46
CA ALA A 47 14.79 9.36 -13.93
C ALA A 47 15.55 8.56 -14.99
N PHE A 48 14.90 8.29 -16.13
CA PHE A 48 15.43 7.40 -17.17
C PHE A 48 16.17 8.14 -18.27
N GLY A 49 16.03 9.47 -18.33
CA GLY A 49 16.58 10.26 -19.42
C GLY A 49 15.71 10.20 -20.66
N TYR A 50 16.29 10.63 -21.78
CA TYR A 50 15.61 10.68 -23.07
C TYR A 50 16.62 10.75 -24.22
N TYR A 51 16.18 10.35 -25.40
CA TYR A 51 16.95 10.54 -26.62
C TYR A 51 16.67 11.93 -27.22
N CYS A 52 17.72 12.62 -27.66
CA CYS A 52 17.67 13.84 -28.45
C CYS A 52 18.46 13.66 -29.74
N VAL A 53 17.93 14.13 -30.86
CA VAL A 53 18.60 14.03 -32.18
C VAL A 53 19.94 14.76 -32.23
N ASP A 54 20.12 15.82 -31.43
CA ASP A 54 21.37 16.61 -31.40
C ASP A 54 22.36 16.11 -30.34
N ALA A 55 21.84 15.66 -29.19
CA ALA A 55 22.65 15.31 -28.03
C ALA A 55 22.83 13.79 -27.84
N GLY A 56 22.14 12.96 -28.64
CA GLY A 56 22.06 11.52 -28.42
C GLY A 56 21.27 11.19 -27.15
N ASP A 57 21.69 10.14 -26.44
CA ASP A 57 21.07 9.74 -25.17
C ASP A 57 21.47 10.71 -24.05
N VAL A 58 20.49 11.49 -23.59
CA VAL A 58 20.60 12.34 -22.42
C VAL A 58 20.24 11.52 -21.19
N GLN A 59 21.21 11.32 -20.30
CA GLN A 59 21.04 10.50 -19.12
C GLN A 59 20.11 11.16 -18.09
N GLY A 60 19.24 10.34 -17.48
CA GLY A 60 18.48 10.74 -16.32
C GLY A 60 19.24 10.54 -15.01
N THR A 61 18.56 10.70 -13.89
CA THR A 61 19.16 10.55 -12.55
C THR A 61 19.60 9.11 -12.23
N LEU A 62 19.06 8.10 -12.93
CA LEU A 62 19.50 6.70 -12.82
C LEU A 62 20.69 6.35 -13.73
N GLY A 63 21.20 7.31 -14.51
CA GLY A 63 22.32 7.10 -15.43
C GLY A 63 21.90 6.45 -16.75
N SER A 64 22.88 5.89 -17.46
CA SER A 64 22.71 5.40 -18.84
C SER A 64 22.20 3.96 -18.96
N ASP A 65 22.40 3.12 -17.94
CA ASP A 65 22.06 1.70 -17.98
C ASP A 65 20.98 1.39 -16.94
N ILE A 66 19.72 1.59 -17.35
CA ILE A 66 18.56 1.40 -16.47
C ILE A 66 18.37 -0.08 -16.12
N GLU A 67 18.68 -0.99 -17.04
CA GLU A 67 18.60 -2.43 -16.75
C GLU A 67 19.57 -2.83 -15.64
N ALA A 68 20.81 -2.31 -15.67
CA ALA A 68 21.77 -2.53 -14.59
C ALA A 68 21.31 -1.94 -13.26
N GLN A 69 20.64 -0.78 -13.24
CA GLN A 69 20.07 -0.21 -12.01
C GLN A 69 18.91 -1.05 -11.46
N VAL A 70 18.00 -1.48 -12.32
CA VAL A 70 16.88 -2.38 -11.96
C VAL A 70 17.44 -3.69 -11.40
N PHE A 71 18.47 -4.26 -12.03
CA PHE A 71 19.16 -5.45 -11.52
C PHE A 71 19.88 -5.18 -10.18
N LEU A 72 20.46 -4.00 -10.00
CA LEU A 72 21.13 -3.61 -8.76
C LEU A 72 20.16 -3.58 -7.57
N ILE A 73 18.94 -3.05 -7.80
CA ILE A 73 17.90 -2.91 -6.78
C ILE A 73 17.26 -4.27 -6.47
N PHE A 74 16.80 -5.01 -7.48
CA PHE A 74 15.97 -6.19 -7.26
C PHE A 74 16.73 -7.52 -7.27
N ARG A 75 17.96 -7.56 -7.81
CA ARG A 75 18.71 -8.80 -8.09
C ARG A 75 17.95 -9.78 -9.00
N LYS A 76 17.08 -9.25 -9.85
CA LYS A 76 16.25 -9.98 -10.81
C LYS A 76 16.57 -9.54 -12.22
N SER A 77 16.64 -10.49 -13.15
CA SER A 77 16.78 -10.23 -14.58
C SER A 77 15.40 -10.23 -15.27
N ASN A 78 15.34 -9.74 -16.51
CA ASN A 78 14.12 -9.69 -17.32
C ASN A 78 13.00 -8.77 -16.80
N LEU A 79 13.34 -7.81 -15.94
CA LEU A 79 12.40 -6.77 -15.52
C LEU A 79 12.41 -5.54 -16.43
N TRP A 80 13.42 -5.37 -17.28
CA TRP A 80 13.54 -4.23 -18.18
C TRP A 80 13.70 -4.70 -19.65
N PRO A 81 13.20 -3.95 -20.66
CA PRO A 81 12.31 -2.79 -20.58
C PRO A 81 10.89 -3.14 -20.14
N ILE A 82 10.29 -2.31 -19.27
CA ILE A 82 8.98 -2.59 -18.65
C ILE A 82 7.90 -2.86 -19.70
N GLU A 83 7.82 -2.04 -20.75
CA GLU A 83 6.79 -2.11 -21.79
C GLU A 83 6.82 -3.41 -22.61
N THR A 84 7.93 -4.13 -22.61
CA THR A 84 8.08 -5.41 -23.32
C THR A 84 8.03 -6.61 -22.39
N LYS A 85 8.53 -6.46 -21.16
CA LYS A 85 8.67 -7.56 -20.21
C LYS A 85 7.47 -7.74 -19.29
N CYS A 86 6.73 -6.67 -18.97
CA CYS A 86 5.71 -6.68 -17.92
C CYS A 86 4.63 -7.75 -18.08
N LEU A 87 4.29 -8.16 -19.29
CA LEU A 87 3.26 -9.20 -19.50
C LEU A 87 3.67 -10.59 -18.99
N ASN A 88 4.95 -10.81 -18.67
CA ASN A 88 5.47 -12.06 -18.14
C ASN A 88 5.89 -11.96 -16.66
N TYR A 89 5.60 -10.85 -16.00
CA TYR A 89 5.93 -10.68 -14.60
C TYR A 89 5.16 -11.66 -13.71
N SER A 90 5.84 -12.16 -12.70
CA SER A 90 5.14 -12.69 -11.53
C SER A 90 4.45 -11.55 -10.78
N GLU A 91 3.57 -11.88 -9.83
CA GLU A 91 2.96 -10.88 -8.94
C GLU A 91 4.03 -10.07 -8.19
N ASP A 92 5.09 -10.73 -7.72
CA ASP A 92 6.20 -10.08 -7.01
C ASP A 92 6.93 -9.09 -7.91
N ASP A 93 7.18 -9.48 -9.16
CA ASP A 93 7.86 -8.61 -10.14
C ASP A 93 7.01 -7.38 -10.48
N LEU A 94 5.69 -7.54 -10.58
CA LEU A 94 4.78 -6.43 -10.80
C LEU A 94 4.80 -5.46 -9.61
N PHE A 95 4.70 -5.97 -8.38
CA PHE A 95 4.67 -5.14 -7.19
C PHE A 95 5.99 -4.41 -6.99
N ASP A 96 7.13 -5.09 -7.15
CA ASP A 96 8.46 -4.46 -7.15
C ASP A 96 8.54 -3.31 -8.17
N ILE A 97 8.03 -3.51 -9.39
CA ILE A 97 8.06 -2.49 -10.44
C ILE A 97 7.09 -1.35 -10.18
N ILE A 98 5.95 -1.59 -9.53
CA ILE A 98 5.02 -0.51 -9.13
C ILE A 98 5.70 0.40 -8.08
N GLU A 99 6.34 -0.17 -7.06
CA GLU A 99 7.09 0.60 -6.05
C GLU A 99 8.28 1.34 -6.70
N PHE A 100 9.00 0.69 -7.61
CA PHE A 100 10.06 1.33 -8.41
C PHE A 100 9.56 2.53 -9.21
N ILE A 101 8.41 2.40 -9.87
CA ILE A 101 7.79 3.49 -10.62
C ILE A 101 7.41 4.62 -9.66
N TYR A 102 6.83 4.31 -8.50
CA TYR A 102 6.51 5.32 -7.51
C TYR A 102 7.73 6.14 -7.09
N ASP A 103 8.89 5.49 -6.96
CA ASP A 103 10.12 6.19 -6.63
C ASP A 103 10.70 6.98 -7.80
N THR A 104 10.53 6.54 -9.03
CA THR A 104 11.19 7.16 -10.19
C THR A 104 10.31 8.15 -10.95
N ILE A 105 9.01 8.19 -10.69
CA ILE A 105 8.07 9.01 -11.44
C ILE A 105 8.07 10.48 -10.97
N SER A 106 8.07 11.41 -11.93
CA SER A 106 7.93 12.83 -11.66
C SER A 106 7.18 13.56 -12.77
N LYS A 107 6.26 14.45 -12.38
CA LYS A 107 5.39 15.13 -13.34
C LYS A 107 6.17 16.24 -14.04
N PRO A 108 6.28 16.26 -15.38
CA PRO A 108 6.93 17.35 -16.08
C PRO A 108 6.12 18.65 -15.93
N ILE A 109 6.79 19.75 -15.58
CA ILE A 109 6.19 21.07 -15.36
C ILE A 109 6.62 22.06 -16.43
N ASP A 110 7.91 22.06 -16.78
CA ASP A 110 8.51 23.09 -17.63
C ASP A 110 9.62 22.51 -18.49
N GLY A 111 9.68 22.98 -19.73
CA GLY A 111 10.53 22.43 -20.77
C GLY A 111 10.37 23.17 -22.09
N TRP A 112 11.03 22.69 -23.12
CA TRP A 112 10.89 23.19 -24.48
C TRP A 112 10.50 22.07 -25.43
N TYR A 113 9.81 22.45 -26.50
CA TYR A 113 9.51 21.54 -27.59
C TYR A 113 10.61 21.65 -28.66
N HIS A 114 11.26 20.54 -28.96
CA HIS A 114 12.25 20.42 -30.01
C HIS A 114 11.56 19.82 -31.25
N ASP A 115 11.25 20.67 -32.22
CA ASP A 115 10.47 20.31 -33.42
C ASP A 115 11.31 19.61 -34.51
N TYR A 116 12.62 19.85 -34.52
CA TYR A 116 13.54 19.21 -35.46
C TYR A 116 13.56 17.69 -35.28
N GLY A 117 13.55 16.96 -36.40
CA GLY A 117 13.62 15.50 -36.43
C GLY A 117 12.45 14.78 -35.72
N SER A 118 11.33 15.46 -35.43
CA SER A 118 10.25 14.94 -34.58
C SER A 118 10.74 14.51 -33.18
N CYS A 119 11.73 15.23 -32.63
CA CYS A 119 12.37 14.91 -31.35
C CYS A 119 11.40 15.02 -30.16
N GLY A 120 10.59 16.09 -30.12
CA GLY A 120 9.50 16.27 -29.16
C GLY A 120 9.90 17.07 -27.92
N TRP A 121 9.21 16.82 -26.80
CA TRP A 121 9.39 17.60 -25.58
C TRP A 121 10.66 17.23 -24.79
N HIS A 122 11.37 18.26 -24.34
CA HIS A 122 12.50 18.18 -23.43
C HIS A 122 12.19 18.96 -22.15
N TYR A 123 11.85 18.24 -21.08
CA TYR A 123 11.53 18.84 -19.80
C TYR A 123 12.77 19.02 -18.93
N THR A 124 12.80 20.14 -18.19
CA THR A 124 13.87 20.48 -17.23
C THR A 124 13.40 20.72 -15.82
N LYS A 125 12.09 20.86 -15.59
CA LYS A 125 11.53 20.93 -14.24
C LYS A 125 10.44 19.88 -14.07
N PHE A 126 10.48 19.23 -12.92
CA PHE A 126 9.59 18.14 -12.58
C PHE A 126 9.03 18.32 -11.16
N ASP A 127 7.81 17.82 -10.94
CA ASP A 127 7.16 17.73 -9.63
C ASP A 127 6.99 16.25 -9.27
N ARG A 128 7.86 15.76 -8.39
CA ARG A 128 7.85 14.38 -7.93
C ARG A 128 6.62 14.05 -7.08
N ASN A 129 6.15 14.99 -6.26
CA ASN A 129 4.99 14.78 -5.40
C ASN A 129 3.70 14.69 -6.23
N ALA A 130 3.52 15.60 -7.19
CA ALA A 130 2.39 15.54 -8.10
C ALA A 130 2.42 14.29 -8.99
N GLY A 131 3.61 13.88 -9.45
CA GLY A 131 3.79 12.63 -10.21
C GLY A 131 3.38 11.40 -9.41
N ARG A 132 3.89 11.27 -8.19
CA ARG A 132 3.55 10.20 -7.23
C ARG A 132 2.07 10.15 -6.91
N GLN A 133 1.46 11.28 -6.61
CA GLN A 133 0.03 11.36 -6.30
C GLN A 133 -0.84 10.93 -7.49
N GLU A 134 -0.51 11.41 -8.70
CA GLU A 134 -1.25 11.05 -9.92
C GLU A 134 -1.10 9.57 -10.27
N PHE A 135 0.11 9.01 -10.15
CA PHE A 135 0.36 7.58 -10.35
C PHE A 135 -0.37 6.72 -9.33
N ARG A 136 -0.17 7.00 -8.03
CA ARG A 136 -0.83 6.31 -6.92
C ARG A 136 -2.34 6.26 -7.09
N SER A 137 -2.95 7.40 -7.42
CA SER A 137 -4.39 7.49 -7.67
C SER A 137 -4.85 6.53 -8.78
N GLN A 138 -4.12 6.47 -9.90
CA GLN A 138 -4.51 5.63 -11.04
C GLN A 138 -4.19 4.15 -10.84
N ILE A 139 -3.04 3.80 -10.26
CA ILE A 139 -2.67 2.39 -10.03
C ILE A 139 -3.57 1.75 -8.96
N ASN A 140 -4.01 2.50 -7.94
CA ASN A 140 -4.90 1.98 -6.90
C ASN A 140 -6.30 1.65 -7.42
N VAL A 141 -6.74 2.23 -8.55
CA VAL A 141 -7.96 1.79 -9.23
C VAL A 141 -7.81 0.36 -9.74
N LEU A 142 -6.61 -0.02 -10.21
CA LEU A 142 -6.35 -1.37 -10.72
C LEU A 142 -6.12 -2.37 -9.58
N LEU A 143 -5.35 -1.98 -8.56
CA LEU A 143 -4.97 -2.85 -7.45
C LEU A 143 -6.15 -3.22 -6.54
N ARG A 144 -7.12 -2.32 -6.35
CA ARG A 144 -8.29 -2.57 -5.49
C ARG A 144 -9.11 -3.77 -5.95
N ASP A 145 -9.27 -3.92 -7.26
CA ASP A 145 -10.08 -4.98 -7.84
C ASP A 145 -9.27 -6.26 -8.10
N TYR A 146 -7.96 -6.25 -7.86
CA TYR A 146 -7.07 -7.40 -8.05
C TYR A 146 -7.10 -8.34 -6.85
N MET A 147 -7.50 -9.60 -7.08
CA MET A 147 -7.59 -10.65 -6.04
C MET A 147 -8.24 -10.13 -4.74
N ASP A 148 -7.59 -10.27 -3.58
CA ASP A 148 -8.13 -9.84 -2.28
C ASP A 148 -8.08 -8.32 -2.04
N GLY A 149 -7.64 -7.56 -3.03
CA GLY A 149 -7.53 -6.12 -3.02
C GLY A 149 -6.17 -5.68 -2.47
N TYR A 150 -5.54 -4.77 -3.19
CA TYR A 150 -4.29 -4.13 -2.80
C TYR A 150 -4.35 -2.62 -3.01
N GLU A 151 -3.42 -1.91 -2.40
CA GLU A 151 -3.17 -0.50 -2.65
C GLU A 151 -1.68 -0.18 -2.53
N LEU A 152 -1.24 0.82 -3.28
CA LEU A 152 0.01 1.52 -3.07
C LEU A 152 -0.22 2.61 -2.01
N SER A 153 0.53 2.56 -0.92
CA SER A 153 0.46 3.51 0.20
C SER A 153 1.01 4.89 -0.19
N GLU A 154 0.81 5.89 0.67
CA GLU A 154 1.42 7.22 0.49
C GLU A 154 2.96 7.18 0.57
N ASN A 155 3.52 6.14 1.18
CA ASN A 155 4.96 5.94 1.26
C ASN A 155 5.52 5.11 0.09
N GLY A 156 4.66 4.65 -0.82
CA GLY A 156 5.09 3.86 -1.98
C GLY A 156 5.23 2.37 -1.73
N GLU A 157 4.63 1.83 -0.67
CA GLU A 157 4.63 0.39 -0.37
C GLU A 157 3.29 -0.25 -0.77
N ILE A 158 3.33 -1.46 -1.32
CA ILE A 158 2.12 -2.25 -1.59
C ILE A 158 1.58 -2.88 -0.31
N LEU A 159 0.33 -2.56 0.00
CA LEU A 159 -0.43 -3.05 1.14
C LEU A 159 -1.67 -3.80 0.67
N ALA A 160 -2.09 -4.82 1.40
CA ALA A 160 -3.41 -5.41 1.27
C ALA A 160 -4.48 -4.34 1.56
N SER A 161 -5.54 -4.31 0.76
CA SER A 161 -6.69 -3.44 0.98
C SER A 161 -7.35 -3.75 2.33
N ILE A 162 -7.95 -2.72 2.91
CA ILE A 162 -8.74 -2.87 4.12
C ILE A 162 -10.02 -3.64 3.75
N GLU A 163 -10.46 -4.56 4.61
CA GLU A 163 -11.73 -5.25 4.37
C GLU A 163 -12.87 -4.22 4.40
N ASN A 164 -13.74 -4.24 3.38
CA ASN A 164 -14.83 -3.27 3.22
C ASN A 164 -15.56 -3.00 4.54
N GLY A 165 -15.57 -1.74 4.98
CA GLY A 165 -16.25 -1.30 6.21
C GLY A 165 -15.34 -1.15 7.43
N PHE A 166 -14.05 -1.49 7.32
CA PHE A 166 -13.02 -1.14 8.31
C PHE A 166 -12.13 0.02 7.85
N ASP A 167 -12.41 0.61 6.68
CA ASP A 167 -11.61 1.68 6.08
C ASP A 167 -11.46 2.86 7.04
N ASP A 168 -12.58 3.35 7.57
CA ASP A 168 -12.59 4.43 8.57
C ASP A 168 -11.79 4.07 9.81
N LEU A 169 -11.78 2.81 10.24
CA LEU A 169 -11.06 2.39 11.43
C LEU A 169 -9.54 2.40 11.22
N VAL A 170 -9.08 2.04 10.02
CA VAL A 170 -7.65 1.98 9.71
C VAL A 170 -7.13 3.34 9.23
N GLU A 171 -7.93 4.11 8.49
CA GLU A 171 -7.54 5.42 7.97
C GLU A 171 -7.74 6.55 8.99
N GLU A 172 -8.58 6.38 10.00
CA GLU A 172 -8.72 7.36 11.07
C GLU A 172 -7.37 7.57 11.75
N GLN A 173 -6.76 8.73 11.46
CA GLN A 173 -5.65 9.22 12.25
C GLN A 173 -6.15 9.40 13.67
N LEU A 174 -5.63 8.55 14.55
CA LEU A 174 -5.84 8.72 15.98
C LEU A 174 -5.44 10.15 16.35
N VAL A 175 -6.30 10.80 17.13
CA VAL A 175 -5.94 12.10 17.70
C VAL A 175 -4.66 11.89 18.50
N GLU A 176 -3.57 12.53 18.08
CA GLU A 176 -2.21 12.37 18.65
C GLU A 176 -2.25 12.30 20.18
N TYR A 177 -1.84 11.17 20.76
CA TYR A 177 -1.98 10.92 22.19
C TYR A 177 -0.62 10.74 22.86
N ASP A 178 0.21 9.83 22.35
CA ASP A 178 1.60 9.65 22.75
C ASP A 178 2.37 9.15 21.52
N PRO A 179 3.06 10.05 20.80
CA PRO A 179 3.75 9.72 19.55
C PRO A 179 4.73 8.56 19.68
N LYS A 180 5.38 8.43 20.84
CA LYS A 180 6.46 7.46 21.05
C LYS A 180 5.96 6.10 21.51
N ASN A 181 5.01 6.06 22.43
CA ASN A 181 4.61 4.80 23.06
C ASN A 181 3.33 4.20 22.48
N ILE A 182 2.53 5.00 21.76
CA ILE A 182 1.21 4.61 21.29
C ILE A 182 1.12 4.81 19.78
N ASP A 183 1.19 6.04 19.29
CA ASP A 183 0.81 6.35 17.91
C ASP A 183 1.74 5.65 16.89
N SER A 184 3.06 5.73 17.09
CA SER A 184 4.04 5.04 16.22
C SER A 184 3.94 3.52 16.28
N ARG A 185 3.56 2.94 17.43
CA ARG A 185 3.36 1.49 17.57
C ARG A 185 2.13 1.02 16.80
N ILE A 186 1.05 1.81 16.84
CA ILE A 186 -0.17 1.51 16.09
C ILE A 186 0.10 1.58 14.59
N GLU A 187 0.76 2.63 14.10
CA GLU A 187 1.10 2.74 12.68
C GLU A 187 2.05 1.62 12.22
N SER A 188 3.06 1.27 13.03
CA SER A 188 3.95 0.14 12.74
C SER A 188 3.19 -1.19 12.69
N ALA A 189 2.25 -1.42 13.62
CA ALA A 189 1.41 -2.61 13.62
C ALA A 189 0.49 -2.66 12.39
N LYS A 190 -0.13 -1.54 12.01
CA LYS A 190 -0.96 -1.43 10.80
C LYS A 190 -0.15 -1.76 9.55
N LEU A 191 1.03 -1.16 9.40
CA LEU A 191 1.91 -1.43 8.26
C LEU A 191 2.35 -2.89 8.22
N LYS A 192 2.83 -3.43 9.36
CA LYS A 192 3.28 -4.82 9.48
C LYS A 192 2.15 -5.81 9.16
N PHE A 193 0.93 -5.55 9.61
CA PHE A 193 -0.19 -6.45 9.35
C PHE A 193 -0.64 -6.45 7.88
N ARG A 194 -0.60 -5.27 7.25
CA ARG A 194 -1.14 -5.05 5.89
C ARG A 194 -0.11 -5.22 4.78
N ARG A 195 1.19 -5.19 5.07
CA ARG A 195 2.24 -5.35 4.06
C ARG A 195 2.03 -6.62 3.22
N TYR A 196 2.30 -6.52 1.92
CA TYR A 196 2.20 -7.65 1.02
C TYR A 196 3.04 -8.85 1.53
N ARG A 197 2.44 -10.05 1.49
CA ARG A 197 3.01 -11.31 2.01
C ARG A 197 3.40 -11.33 3.49
N SER A 198 2.87 -10.44 4.32
CA SER A 198 3.04 -10.56 5.77
C SER A 198 2.67 -11.97 6.25
N SER A 199 3.67 -12.65 6.79
CA SER A 199 3.55 -14.01 7.31
C SER A 199 2.59 -14.05 8.49
N GLN A 200 2.12 -15.25 8.84
CA GLN A 200 1.26 -15.41 10.01
C GLN A 200 1.96 -14.98 11.31
N GLU A 201 3.28 -15.16 11.41
CA GLU A 201 4.02 -14.68 12.59
C GLU A 201 4.13 -13.15 12.60
N GLU A 202 4.38 -12.50 11.47
CA GLU A 202 4.37 -11.02 11.39
C GLU A 202 3.00 -10.43 11.71
N LYS A 203 1.92 -11.06 11.23
CA LYS A 203 0.55 -10.67 11.57
C LYS A 203 0.27 -10.84 13.06
N ARG A 204 0.69 -11.96 13.65
CA ARG A 204 0.60 -12.20 15.10
C ARG A 204 1.38 -11.15 15.90
N ASP A 205 2.57 -10.78 15.43
CA ASP A 205 3.41 -9.77 16.06
C ASP A 205 2.75 -8.39 16.00
N ALA A 206 2.13 -8.02 14.89
CA ALA A 206 1.34 -6.78 14.79
C ALA A 206 0.18 -6.76 15.79
N ILE A 207 -0.56 -7.87 15.94
CA ILE A 207 -1.64 -7.98 16.93
C ILE A 207 -1.07 -7.86 18.36
N ARG A 208 0.11 -8.47 18.63
CA ARG A 208 0.79 -8.34 19.92
C ARG A 208 1.18 -6.89 20.20
N ASP A 209 1.71 -6.18 19.21
CA ASP A 209 2.07 -4.77 19.34
C ASP A 209 0.85 -3.91 19.73
N LEU A 210 -0.32 -4.15 19.12
CA LEU A 210 -1.58 -3.50 19.50
C LEU A 210 -2.02 -3.88 20.92
N ALA A 211 -1.92 -5.16 21.29
CA ALA A 211 -2.23 -5.58 22.66
C ALA A 211 -1.32 -4.87 23.68
N ASP A 212 -0.03 -4.71 23.38
CA ASP A 212 0.95 -4.02 24.24
C ASP A 212 0.61 -2.54 24.43
N VAL A 213 0.14 -1.89 23.38
CA VAL A 213 -0.45 -0.54 23.48
C VAL A 213 -1.64 -0.53 24.45
N MET A 214 -2.55 -1.52 24.39
CA MET A 214 -3.65 -1.60 25.35
C MET A 214 -3.18 -1.79 26.80
N GLU A 215 -2.16 -2.62 27.07
CA GLU A 215 -1.65 -2.77 28.45
C GLU A 215 -0.99 -1.49 28.95
N PHE A 216 -0.27 -0.78 28.07
CA PHE A 216 0.30 0.51 28.43
C PHE A 216 -0.79 1.51 28.82
N LEU A 217 -1.93 1.49 28.13
CA LEU A 217 -3.10 2.32 28.44
C LEU A 217 -3.87 1.86 29.69
N ARG A 218 -3.64 0.64 30.19
CA ARG A 218 -4.42 0.01 31.28
C ARG A 218 -4.56 0.85 32.56
N PRO A 219 -3.52 1.53 33.07
CA PRO A 219 -3.67 2.40 34.25
C PRO A 219 -4.67 3.55 34.04
N GLN A 220 -4.83 4.01 32.79
CA GLN A 220 -5.75 5.06 32.43
C GLN A 220 -7.15 4.53 32.12
N ILE A 221 -7.22 3.35 31.50
CA ILE A 221 -8.48 2.61 31.28
C ILE A 221 -9.22 2.40 32.61
N LYS A 222 -8.50 2.02 33.68
CA LYS A 222 -9.06 1.88 35.04
C LYS A 222 -9.72 3.13 35.61
N LYS A 223 -9.37 4.31 35.09
CA LYS A 223 -9.98 5.58 35.50
C LYS A 223 -11.27 5.86 34.75
N VAL A 224 -11.51 5.21 33.60
CA VAL A 224 -12.62 5.53 32.68
C VAL A 224 -13.63 4.39 32.50
N LEU A 225 -13.25 3.14 32.75
CA LEU A 225 -14.12 1.96 32.67
C LEU A 225 -14.31 1.28 34.03
N SER A 226 -15.37 0.47 34.15
CA SER A 226 -15.53 -0.42 35.29
C SER A 226 -14.54 -1.58 35.23
N SER A 227 -14.20 -2.17 36.38
CA SER A 227 -13.29 -3.33 36.41
C SER A 227 -13.84 -4.56 35.66
N LYS A 228 -15.16 -4.66 35.49
CA LYS A 228 -15.78 -5.76 34.72
C LYS A 228 -15.57 -5.54 33.22
N ASP A 229 -15.85 -4.33 32.73
CA ASP A 229 -15.68 -3.99 31.32
C ASP A 229 -14.19 -4.05 30.91
N GLU A 230 -13.29 -3.60 31.79
CA GLU A 230 -11.85 -3.79 31.61
C GLU A 230 -11.52 -5.28 31.41
N ASN A 231 -11.95 -6.14 32.34
CA ASN A 231 -11.64 -7.57 32.25
C ASN A 231 -12.15 -8.21 30.96
N ASP A 232 -13.34 -7.81 30.49
CA ASP A 232 -13.90 -8.31 29.23
C ASP A 232 -13.02 -7.92 28.03
N LEU A 233 -12.57 -6.66 27.97
CA LEU A 233 -11.71 -6.18 26.88
C LEU A 233 -10.34 -6.86 26.82
N PHE A 234 -9.75 -7.16 27.98
CA PHE A 234 -8.43 -7.81 28.09
C PHE A 234 -8.50 -9.35 28.04
N SER A 235 -9.68 -9.96 28.20
CA SER A 235 -9.85 -11.42 28.17
C SER A 235 -9.42 -12.04 26.83
N ILE A 236 -9.67 -11.33 25.73
CA ILE A 236 -9.30 -11.74 24.37
C ILE A 236 -7.77 -11.78 24.21
N ALA A 237 -7.03 -10.83 24.80
CA ALA A 237 -5.56 -10.83 24.77
C ALA A 237 -4.94 -12.00 25.51
N ASN A 238 -5.59 -12.42 26.59
CA ASN A 238 -5.07 -13.43 27.48
C ASN A 238 -5.39 -14.86 27.00
N GLY A 239 -6.53 -15.05 26.33
CA GLY A 239 -7.05 -16.38 25.98
C GLY A 239 -6.57 -17.00 24.66
N PHE A 240 -6.12 -16.18 23.68
CA PHE A 240 -5.94 -16.61 22.29
C PHE A 240 -4.47 -16.84 21.83
N GLY A 241 -3.52 -16.95 22.76
CA GLY A 241 -2.14 -17.35 22.39
C GLY A 241 -1.32 -16.29 21.64
N ILE A 242 -1.76 -15.03 21.66
CA ILE A 242 -1.06 -13.94 20.95
C ILE A 242 0.19 -13.47 21.70
N ARG A 243 0.08 -13.36 23.03
CA ARG A 243 1.15 -12.85 23.92
C ARG A 243 2.02 -13.90 24.58
N HIS A 244 1.43 -15.04 24.90
CA HIS A 244 2.13 -16.15 25.51
C HIS A 244 1.92 -17.35 24.60
N HIS A 245 2.80 -18.35 24.72
CA HIS A 245 2.63 -19.64 24.07
C HIS A 245 2.64 -20.68 25.18
N ASN A 246 1.49 -20.87 25.83
CA ASN A 246 1.33 -21.90 26.85
C ASN A 246 0.14 -22.82 26.53
N ASP A 247 0.15 -24.03 27.09
CA ASP A 247 -0.81 -25.10 26.79
C ASP A 247 -2.26 -24.78 27.19
N LYS A 248 -2.50 -23.65 27.88
CA LYS A 248 -3.83 -23.18 28.29
C LYS A 248 -4.46 -22.24 27.27
N GLN A 249 -3.73 -21.84 26.25
CA GLN A 249 -4.21 -20.88 25.26
C GLN A 249 -4.88 -21.58 24.08
N LYS A 250 -5.97 -20.99 23.61
CA LYS A 250 -6.64 -21.46 22.40
C LYS A 250 -5.69 -21.17 21.23
N THR A 251 -5.23 -22.20 20.55
CA THR A 251 -4.41 -22.12 19.34
C THR A 251 -4.97 -22.94 18.18
N ASP A 252 -5.98 -23.76 18.47
CA ASP A 252 -6.76 -24.55 17.51
C ASP A 252 -7.86 -23.70 16.87
N TYR A 253 -7.43 -22.72 16.06
CA TYR A 253 -8.32 -21.89 15.27
C TYR A 253 -7.66 -21.54 13.94
N ASP A 254 -8.49 -21.21 12.93
CA ASP A 254 -7.98 -20.73 11.66
C ASP A 254 -7.32 -19.35 11.84
N ARG A 255 -5.99 -19.34 11.89
CA ARG A 255 -5.22 -18.11 12.13
C ARG A 255 -5.50 -17.04 11.09
N SER A 256 -5.77 -17.41 9.83
CA SER A 256 -6.03 -16.43 8.77
C SER A 256 -7.30 -15.61 9.06
N ILE A 257 -8.37 -16.28 9.50
CA ILE A 257 -9.65 -15.64 9.84
C ILE A 257 -9.55 -14.91 11.18
N TRP A 258 -9.00 -15.58 12.19
CA TRP A 258 -8.98 -15.06 13.55
C TRP A 258 -8.02 -13.89 13.74
N TYR A 259 -6.90 -13.85 13.02
CA TYR A 259 -5.96 -12.72 13.09
C TYR A 259 -6.56 -11.45 12.50
N ASN A 260 -7.29 -11.53 11.38
CA ASN A 260 -8.01 -10.38 10.85
C ASN A 260 -9.00 -9.83 11.88
N TRP A 261 -9.84 -10.70 12.47
CA TRP A 261 -10.77 -10.29 13.52
C TRP A 261 -10.07 -9.66 14.73
N MET A 262 -9.00 -10.28 15.25
CA MET A 262 -8.26 -9.75 16.40
C MET A 262 -7.61 -8.40 16.10
N PHE A 263 -7.01 -8.24 14.93
CA PHE A 263 -6.39 -7.00 14.51
C PHE A 263 -7.39 -5.85 14.54
N TYR A 264 -8.53 -6.00 13.86
CA TYR A 264 -9.58 -4.97 13.84
C TYR A 264 -10.22 -4.76 15.22
N TYR A 265 -10.39 -5.83 16.01
CA TYR A 265 -10.88 -5.73 17.40
C TYR A 265 -9.98 -4.83 18.26
N TYR A 266 -8.66 -5.05 18.25
CA TYR A 266 -7.75 -4.22 19.05
C TYR A 266 -7.71 -2.79 18.55
N LEU A 267 -7.66 -2.58 17.24
CA LEU A 267 -7.62 -1.25 16.66
C LEU A 267 -8.87 -0.44 17.07
N ALA A 268 -10.07 -1.02 16.92
CA ALA A 268 -11.33 -0.40 17.34
C ALA A 268 -11.38 -0.10 18.83
N THR A 269 -10.88 -1.04 19.64
CA THR A 269 -10.86 -0.90 21.10
C THR A 269 -9.91 0.23 21.52
N ILE A 270 -8.71 0.31 20.93
CA ILE A 270 -7.73 1.37 21.20
C ILE A 270 -8.30 2.74 20.80
N HIS A 271 -8.91 2.85 19.61
CA HIS A 271 -9.55 4.10 19.16
C HIS A 271 -10.61 4.58 20.15
N THR A 272 -11.47 3.66 20.59
CA THR A 272 -12.52 3.95 21.58
C THR A 272 -11.93 4.40 22.91
N ILE A 273 -10.91 3.71 23.42
CA ILE A 273 -10.27 4.00 24.70
C ILE A 273 -9.58 5.37 24.68
N ILE A 274 -8.81 5.68 23.62
CA ILE A 274 -8.13 6.97 23.50
C ILE A 274 -9.14 8.11 23.49
N LYS A 275 -10.25 7.97 22.74
CA LYS A 275 -11.35 8.95 22.73
C LYS A 275 -11.98 9.11 24.11
N LEU A 276 -12.25 8.02 24.83
CA LEU A 276 -12.82 8.06 26.18
C LEU A 276 -11.89 8.74 27.20
N ILE A 277 -10.58 8.47 27.12
CA ILE A 277 -9.58 9.08 27.99
C ILE A 277 -9.48 10.59 27.74
N LYS A 278 -9.51 11.02 26.47
CA LYS A 278 -9.43 12.45 26.10
C LYS A 278 -10.68 13.26 26.44
N ASN A 279 -11.85 12.62 26.44
CA ASN A 279 -13.13 13.28 26.73
C ASN A 279 -13.45 13.38 28.24
N LYS A 280 -12.53 13.00 29.11
CA LYS A 280 -12.60 13.23 30.56
C LYS A 280 -11.75 14.42 30.97
#